data_AF-A0A845ZR26-F1
#
_entry.id   AF-A0A845ZR26-F1
#
_cell.length_a   1.000
_cell.length_b   1.000
_cell.length_c   1.000
_cell.angle_alpha   90.00
_cell.angle_beta   90.00
_cell.angle_gamma   90.00
#
_symmetry.space_group_name_H-M   'P 1'
#
loop_
_entity.id
_entity.type
_entity.pdbx_description
1 polymer ?
#
loop_
_entity_poly.entity_id
_entity_poly.type
_entity_poly.pdbx_seq_one_letter_code
_entity_poly.pdbx_strand_id
1 'polypeptide(L)'
;MLHITEGINDFLYMQQAKHIGKIVVTQTQLADARTQKPLSFRSGASYLITGGMGGLGLLVANWMVSKGAKHLVLLGRRSPDDATRKKITELEMAGAEVVVEKADVSDRKSITEVWKRIEESNRPLAGVIHSAGMLSDGVLQNQSWSSFEQVMAPKVQGAWHLHQLTQNQPLDFFVLFSSAASLLGSPGQGNHSAANAFLDGLAHYRRAQGLPGLSIHWGAVSQVGEAAERGADMRVSKQGMGAISPAQVLESLELLISGSDVEVGVVPIEWSGWQERVAQWPFLADWQETILEVAEPSKSDFLLKLEATPASERRWLLVAHVRRQVANVLGISHPESIALETGFFDLGMDSLTSVELRNKLQSSLKRSLPSTIALDYPKIQDIVNYLAKDLLILEENKENDSDNIVNLNFQQNLQIDRIAKKLAEKLGAN
;
A
#
# COMPACT_ATOMS: atom_id res chain seq x y z
N MET A 1 -16.14 15.40 -21.16
CA MET A 1 -15.69 14.82 -22.46
C MET A 1 -14.57 13.86 -22.09
N LEU A 2 -14.89 12.56 -22.03
CA LEU A 2 -13.96 11.50 -21.62
C LEU A 2 -12.95 11.26 -22.75
N HIS A 3 -11.66 11.25 -22.44
CA HIS A 3 -10.61 10.84 -23.38
C HIS A 3 -10.66 9.31 -23.55
N ILE A 4 -11.40 8.87 -24.57
CA ILE A 4 -11.51 7.47 -25.04
C ILE A 4 -10.16 6.89 -25.51
N THR A 5 -9.13 7.73 -25.64
CA THR A 5 -7.80 7.36 -26.14
C THR A 5 -6.94 6.51 -25.21
N GLU A 6 -7.18 6.48 -23.89
CA GLU A 6 -6.37 5.66 -22.97
C GLU A 6 -6.82 4.18 -22.93
N GLY A 7 -8.13 3.92 -22.92
CA GLY A 7 -8.64 2.55 -22.86
C GLY A 7 -8.29 1.69 -24.08
N ILE A 8 -8.19 2.29 -25.28
CA ILE A 8 -7.80 1.56 -26.50
C ILE A 8 -6.36 1.03 -26.37
N ASN A 9 -5.45 1.78 -25.76
CA ASN A 9 -4.07 1.34 -25.55
C ASN A 9 -3.99 0.19 -24.55
N ASP A 10 -4.81 0.20 -23.49
CA ASP A 10 -4.89 -0.90 -22.52
C ASP A 10 -5.43 -2.19 -23.15
N PHE A 11 -6.45 -2.09 -24.01
CA PHE A 11 -6.98 -3.24 -24.75
C PHE A 11 -6.01 -3.75 -25.82
N LEU A 12 -5.24 -2.87 -26.49
CA LEU A 12 -4.17 -3.27 -27.41
C LEU A 12 -3.01 -3.95 -26.67
N TYR A 13 -2.66 -3.47 -25.48
CA TYR A 13 -1.68 -4.11 -24.59
C TYR A 13 -2.14 -5.50 -24.12
N MET A 14 -3.45 -5.64 -23.81
CA MET A 14 -4.08 -6.92 -23.52
C MET A 14 -4.01 -7.88 -24.71
N GLN A 15 -4.38 -7.41 -25.90
CA GLN A 15 -4.44 -8.21 -27.13
C GLN A 15 -3.06 -8.74 -27.54
N GLN A 16 -1.99 -8.00 -27.24
CA GLN A 16 -0.61 -8.43 -27.48
C GLN A 16 -0.09 -9.46 -26.45
N ALA A 17 -0.91 -9.86 -25.47
CA ALA A 17 -0.54 -10.77 -24.37
C ALA A 17 0.72 -10.34 -23.59
N LYS A 18 1.02 -9.03 -23.58
CA LYS A 18 2.20 -8.45 -22.91
C LYS A 18 2.00 -8.23 -21.40
N HIS A 19 0.80 -8.48 -20.88
CA HIS A 19 0.50 -8.28 -19.47
C HIS A 19 0.82 -9.54 -18.65
N ILE A 20 1.48 -9.32 -17.51
CA ILE A 20 1.60 -10.31 -16.43
C ILE A 20 0.79 -9.75 -15.25
N GLY A 21 -0.20 -10.51 -14.77
CA GLY A 21 -1.17 -10.02 -13.78
C GLY A 21 -2.47 -9.51 -14.42
N LYS A 22 -3.13 -8.52 -13.81
CA LYS A 22 -4.39 -7.95 -14.31
C LYS A 22 -4.18 -6.53 -14.85
N ILE A 23 -4.77 -6.25 -16.01
CA ILE A 23 -4.93 -4.89 -16.50
C ILE A 23 -6.08 -4.26 -15.72
N VAL A 24 -5.78 -3.18 -14.99
CA VAL A 24 -6.77 -2.44 -14.22
C VAL A 24 -7.16 -1.21 -15.01
N VAL A 25 -8.32 -1.27 -15.66
CA VAL A 25 -8.93 -0.08 -16.24
C VAL A 25 -9.70 0.61 -15.12
N THR A 26 -9.18 1.75 -14.67
CA THR A 26 -9.88 2.63 -13.73
C THR A 26 -11.02 3.31 -14.47
N GLN A 27 -12.19 2.69 -14.45
CA GLN A 27 -13.40 3.46 -14.71
C GLN A 27 -13.56 4.41 -13.53
N THR A 28 -13.45 5.72 -13.78
CA THR A 28 -14.08 6.69 -12.89
C THR A 28 -15.58 6.45 -13.02
N GLN A 29 -16.09 5.41 -12.34
CA GLN A 29 -17.44 5.47 -11.86
C GLN A 29 -17.42 6.67 -10.93
N LEU A 30 -17.82 7.83 -11.46
CA LEU A 30 -18.78 8.62 -10.73
C LEU A 30 -19.88 7.62 -10.37
N ALA A 31 -19.74 6.97 -9.22
CA ALA A 31 -20.77 6.12 -8.67
C ALA A 31 -22.04 6.94 -8.86
N ASP A 32 -23.07 6.35 -9.46
CA ASP A 32 -24.38 6.98 -9.53
C ASP A 32 -24.86 7.12 -8.09
N ALA A 33 -24.40 8.17 -7.41
CA ALA A 33 -24.68 8.50 -6.02
C ALA A 33 -26.17 8.86 -5.82
N ARG A 34 -26.97 8.72 -6.88
CA ARG A 34 -28.39 9.07 -6.93
C ARG A 34 -29.31 7.85 -6.76
N THR A 35 -28.79 6.61 -6.75
CA THR A 35 -29.64 5.40 -6.72
C THR A 35 -29.34 4.41 -5.60
N GLN A 36 -28.23 4.51 -4.87
CA GLN A 36 -28.05 3.70 -3.66
C GLN A 36 -28.85 4.29 -2.51
N LYS A 37 -29.82 3.52 -2.00
CA LYS A 37 -30.56 3.88 -0.79
C LYS A 37 -29.53 4.01 0.36
N PRO A 38 -29.57 5.08 1.18
CA PRO A 38 -28.63 5.24 2.28
C PRO A 38 -28.64 4.01 3.18
N LEU A 39 -27.45 3.53 3.57
CA LEU A 39 -27.34 2.40 4.50
C LEU A 39 -28.09 2.75 5.79
N SER A 40 -29.00 1.88 6.20
CA SER A 40 -29.74 2.04 7.44
C SER A 40 -29.81 0.71 8.18
N PHE A 41 -29.39 0.73 9.44
CA PHE A 41 -29.42 -0.44 10.30
C PHE A 41 -30.84 -0.67 10.84
N ARG A 42 -31.28 -1.92 10.85
CA ARG A 42 -32.54 -2.35 11.46
C ARG A 42 -32.54 -1.99 12.95
N SER A 43 -33.56 -1.25 13.38
CA SER A 43 -33.72 -0.85 14.80
C SER A 43 -34.09 -2.01 15.71
N GLY A 44 -34.78 -3.04 15.20
CA GLY A 44 -35.18 -4.22 15.98
C GLY A 44 -34.12 -5.32 16.07
N ALA A 45 -32.89 -5.09 15.60
CA ALA A 45 -31.83 -6.08 15.55
C ALA A 45 -30.60 -5.66 16.37
N SER A 46 -29.77 -6.64 16.74
CA SER A 46 -28.51 -6.43 17.44
C SER A 46 -27.31 -6.55 16.51
N TYR A 47 -26.23 -5.85 16.84
CA TYR A 47 -24.98 -5.87 16.08
C TYR A 47 -23.79 -6.10 17.01
N LEU A 48 -22.94 -7.06 16.66
CA LEU A 48 -21.75 -7.42 17.45
C LEU A 48 -20.51 -6.75 16.87
N ILE A 49 -19.78 -6.03 17.71
CA ILE A 49 -18.48 -5.43 17.37
C ILE A 49 -17.42 -6.01 18.30
N THR A 50 -16.58 -6.92 17.79
CA THR A 50 -15.44 -7.43 18.57
C THR A 50 -14.27 -6.46 18.46
N GLY A 51 -13.51 -6.27 19.55
CA GLY A 51 -12.63 -5.10 19.65
C GLY A 51 -13.44 -3.80 19.74
N GLY A 52 -14.72 -3.89 20.12
CA GLY A 52 -15.69 -2.78 20.08
C GLY A 52 -15.35 -1.62 21.02
N MET A 53 -14.52 -1.87 22.02
CA MET A 53 -14.00 -0.85 22.94
C MET A 53 -12.68 -0.22 22.47
N GLY A 54 -12.10 -0.69 21.37
CA GLY A 54 -10.92 -0.06 20.77
C GLY A 54 -11.29 1.20 19.99
N GLY A 55 -10.29 1.99 19.60
CA GLY A 55 -10.52 3.24 18.85
C GLY A 55 -11.40 3.06 17.61
N LEU A 56 -11.06 2.09 16.74
CA LEU A 56 -11.85 1.78 15.54
C LEU A 56 -13.23 1.21 15.88
N GLY A 57 -13.31 0.34 16.89
CA GLY A 57 -14.58 -0.24 17.34
C GLY A 57 -15.58 0.83 17.78
N LEU A 58 -15.13 1.81 18.58
CA LEU A 58 -15.96 2.92 19.05
C LEU A 58 -16.33 3.91 17.93
N LEU A 59 -15.39 4.18 17.01
CA LEU A 59 -15.65 4.98 15.82
C LEU A 59 -16.79 4.37 14.98
N VAL A 60 -16.71 3.06 14.73
CA VAL A 60 -17.71 2.31 13.99
C VAL A 60 -19.02 2.23 14.77
N ALA A 61 -18.99 1.96 16.08
CA ALA A 61 -20.18 1.95 16.92
C ALA A 61 -20.96 3.27 16.82
N ASN A 62 -20.28 4.41 16.95
CA ASN A 62 -20.88 5.73 16.83
C ASN A 62 -21.52 5.97 15.45
N TRP A 63 -20.82 5.57 14.39
CA TRP A 63 -21.36 5.63 13.04
C TRP A 63 -22.58 4.71 12.85
N MET A 64 -22.57 3.50 13.41
CA MET A 64 -23.72 2.60 13.33
C MET A 64 -24.94 3.19 14.03
N VAL A 65 -24.77 3.79 15.21
CA VAL A 65 -25.87 4.47 15.93
C VAL A 65 -26.42 5.63 15.11
N SER A 66 -25.56 6.45 14.49
CA SER A 66 -26.02 7.57 13.64
C SER A 66 -26.76 7.11 12.38
N LYS A 67 -26.51 5.87 11.92
CA LYS A 67 -27.21 5.19 10.82
C LYS A 67 -28.41 4.34 11.28
N GLY A 68 -28.80 4.44 12.55
CA GLY A 68 -30.04 3.86 13.08
C GLY A 68 -29.88 2.56 13.87
N ALA A 69 -28.66 2.08 14.11
CA ALA A 69 -28.46 0.90 14.96
C ALA A 69 -28.87 1.22 16.41
N LYS A 70 -29.77 0.40 16.97
CA LYS A 70 -30.31 0.61 18.32
C LYS A 70 -29.76 -0.33 19.37
N HIS A 71 -29.18 -1.45 18.99
CA HIS A 71 -28.66 -2.44 19.94
C HIS A 71 -27.26 -2.88 19.53
N LEU A 72 -26.26 -2.48 20.31
CA LEU A 72 -24.87 -2.80 20.06
C LEU A 72 -24.33 -3.73 21.16
N VAL A 73 -23.59 -4.75 20.76
CA VAL A 73 -22.81 -5.59 21.66
C VAL A 73 -21.33 -5.29 21.41
N LEU A 74 -20.69 -4.60 22.35
CA LEU A 74 -19.26 -4.27 22.27
C LEU A 74 -18.47 -5.31 23.05
N LEU A 75 -17.75 -6.17 22.32
CA LEU A 75 -16.97 -7.24 22.91
C LEU A 75 -15.49 -6.88 23.00
N GLY A 76 -14.85 -7.17 24.13
CA GLY A 76 -13.40 -7.10 24.28
C GLY A 76 -12.89 -7.73 25.57
N ARG A 77 -11.57 -7.94 25.66
CA ARG A 77 -10.93 -8.65 26.78
C ARG A 77 -10.92 -7.88 28.10
N ARG A 78 -11.01 -6.55 28.03
CA ARG A 78 -10.88 -5.64 29.17
C ARG A 78 -12.21 -4.96 29.43
N SER A 79 -12.51 -4.68 30.69
CA SER A 79 -13.58 -3.75 31.03
C SER A 79 -13.25 -2.35 30.50
N PRO A 80 -14.25 -1.53 30.15
CA PRO A 80 -14.02 -0.17 29.67
C PRO A 80 -13.33 0.64 30.77
N ASP A 81 -12.39 1.51 30.38
CA ASP A 81 -11.86 2.55 31.27
C ASP A 81 -12.81 3.77 31.31
N ASP A 82 -12.44 4.83 32.02
CA ASP A 82 -13.33 6.00 32.17
C ASP A 82 -13.54 6.76 30.85
N ALA A 83 -12.53 6.82 29.98
CA ALA A 83 -12.65 7.45 28.67
C ALA A 83 -13.58 6.64 27.75
N THR A 84 -13.44 5.32 27.76
CA THR A 84 -14.29 4.39 27.01
C THR A 84 -15.72 4.41 27.54
N ARG A 85 -15.91 4.45 28.87
CA ARG A 85 -17.24 4.60 29.49
C ARG A 85 -17.95 5.87 29.04
N LYS A 86 -17.25 7.02 29.01
CA LYS A 86 -17.83 8.28 28.50
C LYS A 86 -18.33 8.13 27.06
N LYS A 87 -17.54 7.53 26.18
CA LYS A 87 -17.95 7.27 24.79
C LYS A 87 -19.15 6.32 24.69
N ILE A 88 -19.20 5.28 25.52
CA ILE A 88 -20.36 4.38 25.59
C ILE A 88 -21.61 5.16 26.03
N THR A 89 -21.49 6.02 27.05
CA THR A 89 -22.59 6.87 27.49
C THR A 89 -23.05 7.84 26.39
N GLU A 90 -22.14 8.36 25.56
CA GLU A 90 -22.52 9.18 24.39
C GLU A 90 -23.36 8.37 23.37
N LEU A 91 -23.02 7.11 23.12
CA LEU A 91 -23.82 6.20 22.28
C LEU A 91 -25.21 5.96 22.88
N GLU A 92 -25.28 5.79 24.20
CA GLU A 92 -26.53 5.59 24.93
C GLU A 92 -27.42 6.84 24.89
N MET A 93 -26.82 8.03 25.06
CA MET A 93 -27.51 9.31 24.92
C MET A 93 -27.99 9.56 23.48
N ALA A 94 -27.31 9.03 22.47
CA ALA A 94 -27.77 9.01 21.08
C ALA A 94 -28.89 8.00 20.82
N GLY A 95 -29.34 7.28 21.86
CA GLY A 95 -30.52 6.42 21.84
C GLY A 95 -30.23 5.00 21.37
N ALA A 96 -29.02 4.50 21.59
CA ALA A 96 -28.67 3.08 21.45
C ALA A 96 -28.60 2.39 22.82
N GLU A 97 -28.95 1.13 22.88
CA GLU A 97 -28.66 0.25 24.00
C GLU A 97 -27.33 -0.44 23.74
N VAL A 98 -26.36 -0.23 24.62
CA VAL A 98 -24.99 -0.76 24.47
C VAL A 98 -24.74 -1.80 25.55
N VAL A 99 -24.57 -3.05 25.13
CA VAL A 99 -24.15 -4.15 26.01
C VAL A 99 -22.65 -4.34 25.87
N VAL A 100 -21.92 -4.23 26.97
CA VAL A 100 -20.47 -4.46 27.01
C VAL A 100 -20.20 -5.88 27.49
N GLU A 101 -19.52 -6.66 26.66
CA GLU A 101 -19.19 -8.05 26.94
C GLU A 101 -17.68 -8.20 27.15
N LYS A 102 -17.30 -8.58 28.38
CA LYS A 102 -15.91 -8.87 28.72
C LYS A 102 -15.60 -10.33 28.39
N ALA A 103 -15.05 -10.57 27.21
CA ALA A 103 -14.70 -11.90 26.73
C ALA A 103 -13.49 -11.85 25.80
N ASP A 104 -12.72 -12.95 25.77
CA ASP A 104 -11.78 -13.20 24.68
C ASP A 104 -12.49 -13.94 23.55
N VAL A 105 -12.48 -13.36 22.35
CA VAL A 105 -13.10 -13.96 21.16
C VAL A 105 -12.41 -15.27 20.76
N SER A 106 -11.11 -15.41 21.07
CA SER A 106 -10.36 -16.64 20.80
C SER A 106 -10.58 -17.74 21.84
N ASP A 107 -11.23 -17.45 22.97
CA ASP A 107 -11.65 -18.49 23.92
C ASP A 107 -13.05 -19.00 23.59
N ARG A 108 -13.12 -20.28 23.21
CA ARG A 108 -14.37 -20.92 22.79
C ARG A 108 -15.43 -20.89 23.89
N LYS A 109 -15.04 -21.05 25.16
CA LYS A 109 -16.00 -21.05 26.27
C LYS A 109 -16.58 -19.66 26.47
N SER A 110 -15.72 -18.65 26.62
CA SER A 110 -16.13 -17.25 26.78
C SER A 110 -17.07 -16.78 25.67
N ILE A 111 -16.74 -17.02 24.40
CA ILE A 111 -17.58 -16.56 23.28
C ILE A 111 -18.92 -17.31 23.21
N THR A 112 -18.96 -18.58 23.63
CA THR A 112 -20.21 -19.35 23.70
C THR A 112 -21.15 -18.80 24.79
N GLU A 113 -20.61 -18.36 25.93
CA GLU A 113 -21.41 -17.71 26.98
C GLU A 113 -21.97 -16.35 26.55
N VAL A 114 -21.15 -15.55 25.84
CA VAL A 114 -21.63 -14.30 25.23
C VAL A 114 -22.73 -14.60 24.22
N TRP A 115 -22.53 -15.62 23.39
CA TRP A 115 -23.50 -16.02 22.38
C TRP A 115 -24.87 -16.36 22.99
N LYS A 116 -24.86 -17.12 24.08
CA LYS A 116 -26.08 -17.46 24.83
C LYS A 116 -26.82 -16.20 25.30
N ARG A 117 -26.11 -15.19 25.81
CA ARG A 117 -26.72 -13.90 26.23
C ARG A 117 -27.30 -13.12 25.06
N ILE A 118 -26.64 -13.15 23.90
CA ILE A 118 -27.17 -12.54 22.66
C ILE A 118 -28.48 -13.22 22.28
N GLU A 119 -28.55 -14.56 22.31
CA GLU A 119 -29.77 -15.31 22.01
C GLU A 119 -30.89 -15.04 23.03
N GLU A 120 -30.56 -14.98 24.32
CA GLU A 120 -31.51 -14.67 25.41
C GLU A 120 -32.12 -13.26 25.29
N SER A 121 -31.48 -12.33 24.58
CA SER A 121 -32.00 -10.98 24.37
C SER A 121 -33.25 -10.91 23.48
N ASN A 122 -33.61 -12.02 22.81
CA ASN A 122 -34.72 -12.10 21.84
C ASN A 122 -34.64 -11.07 20.69
N ARG A 123 -33.46 -10.52 20.42
CA ARG A 123 -33.20 -9.64 19.28
C ARG A 123 -32.35 -10.40 18.26
N PRO A 124 -32.78 -10.52 17.00
CA PRO A 124 -31.98 -11.20 15.98
C PRO A 124 -30.65 -10.46 15.81
N LEU A 125 -29.55 -11.23 15.78
CA LEU A 125 -28.25 -10.68 15.39
C LEU A 125 -28.29 -10.42 13.88
N ALA A 126 -28.10 -9.17 13.49
CA ALA A 126 -28.15 -8.73 12.10
C ALA A 126 -26.77 -8.50 11.50
N GLY A 127 -25.72 -8.31 12.31
CA GLY A 127 -24.41 -8.07 11.76
C GLY A 127 -23.26 -8.25 12.73
N VAL A 128 -22.10 -8.55 12.16
CA VAL A 128 -20.85 -8.71 12.89
C VAL A 128 -19.78 -7.82 12.24
N ILE A 129 -19.09 -7.04 13.06
CA ILE A 129 -17.85 -6.35 12.69
C ILE A 129 -16.72 -6.89 13.57
N HIS A 130 -15.80 -7.59 12.94
CA HIS A 130 -14.65 -8.17 13.61
C HIS A 130 -13.44 -7.23 13.52
N SER A 131 -13.31 -6.35 14.50
CA SER A 131 -12.19 -5.42 14.66
C SER A 131 -11.20 -5.84 15.77
N ALA A 132 -11.30 -7.07 16.28
CA ALA A 132 -10.38 -7.55 17.30
C ALA A 132 -9.00 -7.86 16.68
N GLY A 133 -7.94 -7.44 17.35
CA GLY A 133 -6.58 -7.66 16.91
C GLY A 133 -5.57 -7.13 17.91
N MET A 134 -4.32 -7.50 17.71
CA MET A 134 -3.16 -6.92 18.38
C MET A 134 -1.92 -7.07 17.51
N LEU A 135 -0.87 -6.29 17.78
CA LEU A 135 0.40 -6.33 17.06
C LEU A 135 1.55 -6.79 17.95
N SER A 136 2.40 -7.65 17.39
CA SER A 136 3.69 -8.05 17.97
C SER A 136 4.74 -8.06 16.86
N ASP A 137 5.27 -6.88 16.56
CA ASP A 137 6.15 -6.67 15.42
C ASP A 137 7.56 -7.19 15.71
N GLY A 138 8.18 -7.78 14.69
CA GLY A 138 9.50 -8.37 14.74
C GLY A 138 9.83 -9.05 13.41
N VAL A 139 11.07 -8.89 12.94
CA VAL A 139 11.54 -9.63 11.75
C VAL A 139 11.35 -11.12 11.96
N LEU A 140 11.04 -11.87 10.88
CA LEU A 140 10.63 -13.27 10.99
C LEU A 140 11.62 -14.14 11.78
N GLN A 141 12.93 -13.86 11.66
CA GLN A 141 13.99 -14.57 12.39
C GLN A 141 13.96 -14.34 13.92
N ASN A 142 13.41 -13.21 14.36
CA ASN A 142 13.31 -12.83 15.78
C ASN A 142 11.90 -13.04 16.33
N GLN A 143 10.98 -13.59 15.53
CA GLN A 143 9.65 -13.94 15.98
C GLN A 143 9.69 -15.22 16.81
N SER A 144 8.79 -15.31 17.79
CA SER A 144 8.57 -16.53 18.56
C SER A 144 7.21 -17.13 18.23
N TRP A 145 7.06 -18.44 18.43
CA TRP A 145 5.77 -19.10 18.25
C TRP A 145 4.69 -18.50 19.16
N SER A 146 5.05 -18.15 20.39
CA SER A 146 4.13 -17.49 21.33
C SER A 146 3.64 -16.13 20.81
N SER A 147 4.50 -15.34 20.15
CA SER A 147 4.08 -14.09 19.51
C SER A 147 3.12 -14.34 18.35
N PHE A 148 3.40 -15.35 17.51
CA PHE A 148 2.49 -15.79 16.46
C PHE A 148 1.13 -16.20 17.01
N GLU A 149 1.09 -17.07 18.02
CA GLU A 149 -0.15 -17.52 18.66
C GLU A 149 -0.96 -16.36 19.20
N GLN A 150 -0.32 -15.41 19.90
CA GLN A 150 -1.02 -14.25 20.47
C GLN A 150 -1.61 -13.32 19.40
N VAL A 151 -0.90 -13.08 18.29
CA VAL A 151 -1.38 -12.21 17.20
C VAL A 151 -2.44 -12.91 16.35
N MET A 152 -2.27 -14.22 16.10
CA MET A 152 -3.22 -15.01 15.31
C MET A 152 -4.50 -15.30 16.09
N ALA A 153 -4.44 -15.57 17.39
CA ALA A 153 -5.58 -15.93 18.24
C ALA A 153 -6.86 -15.11 17.98
N PRO A 154 -6.85 -13.76 18.12
CA PRO A 154 -8.07 -12.97 17.96
C PRO A 154 -8.62 -12.99 16.53
N LYS A 155 -7.77 -13.11 15.51
CA LYS A 155 -8.19 -13.07 14.10
C LYS A 155 -8.54 -14.45 13.55
N VAL A 156 -7.78 -15.47 13.89
CA VAL A 156 -7.93 -16.82 13.36
C VAL A 156 -8.98 -17.58 14.15
N GLN A 157 -8.67 -17.95 15.39
CA GLN A 157 -9.61 -18.65 16.26
C GLN A 157 -10.84 -17.80 16.54
N GLY A 158 -10.65 -16.49 16.79
CA GLY A 158 -11.75 -15.58 17.03
C GLY A 158 -12.74 -15.47 15.87
N ALA A 159 -12.28 -15.19 14.66
CA ALA A 159 -13.19 -15.12 13.51
C ALA A 159 -13.78 -16.49 13.14
N TRP A 160 -13.04 -17.58 13.36
CA TRP A 160 -13.58 -18.94 13.17
C TRP A 160 -14.73 -19.24 14.14
N HIS A 161 -14.59 -18.88 15.42
CA HIS A 161 -15.67 -19.03 16.39
C HIS A 161 -16.91 -18.22 15.99
N LEU A 162 -16.72 -16.95 15.61
CA LEU A 162 -17.80 -16.11 15.11
C LEU A 162 -18.45 -16.71 13.87
N HIS A 163 -17.67 -17.27 12.95
CA HIS A 163 -18.21 -17.97 11.79
C HIS A 163 -19.13 -19.11 12.20
N GLN A 164 -18.65 -20.03 13.03
CA GLN A 164 -19.41 -21.19 13.48
C GLN A 164 -20.71 -20.81 14.22
N LEU A 165 -20.65 -19.80 15.09
CA LEU A 165 -21.82 -19.35 15.86
C LEU A 165 -22.88 -18.66 14.98
N THR A 166 -22.46 -18.05 13.87
CA THR A 166 -23.34 -17.25 13.01
C THR A 166 -23.84 -17.95 11.75
N GLN A 167 -23.52 -19.24 11.53
CA GLN A 167 -23.88 -19.94 10.29
C GLN A 167 -25.40 -19.98 10.05
N ASN A 168 -26.20 -20.07 11.11
CA ASN A 168 -27.65 -20.16 11.04
C ASN A 168 -28.35 -18.82 11.34
N GLN A 169 -27.61 -17.71 11.37
CA GLN A 169 -28.16 -16.40 11.68
C GLN A 169 -28.43 -15.60 10.40
N PRO A 170 -29.55 -14.87 10.32
CA PRO A 170 -29.90 -14.05 9.16
C PRO A 170 -29.13 -12.72 9.18
N LEU A 171 -27.81 -12.81 9.06
CA LEU A 171 -26.94 -11.64 9.02
C LEU A 171 -27.16 -10.86 7.73
N ASP A 172 -27.22 -9.54 7.84
CA ASP A 172 -27.14 -8.60 6.73
C ASP A 172 -25.67 -8.45 6.28
N PHE A 173 -24.72 -8.51 7.22
CA PHE A 173 -23.29 -8.42 6.94
C PHE A 173 -22.42 -9.17 7.96
N PHE A 174 -21.24 -9.58 7.50
CA PHE A 174 -20.16 -10.13 8.34
C PHE A 174 -18.85 -9.53 7.84
N VAL A 175 -18.36 -8.50 8.53
CA VAL A 175 -17.22 -7.69 8.10
C VAL A 175 -16.00 -8.02 8.95
N LEU A 176 -14.89 -8.30 8.29
CA LEU A 176 -13.61 -8.63 8.87
C LEU A 176 -12.64 -7.48 8.62
N PHE A 177 -12.11 -6.87 9.68
CA PHE A 177 -11.10 -5.83 9.53
C PHE A 177 -9.74 -6.51 9.37
N SER A 178 -9.34 -6.66 8.12
CA SER A 178 -8.04 -7.11 7.70
C SER A 178 -7.05 -5.94 7.64
N SER A 179 -5.90 -6.13 7.00
CA SER A 179 -4.84 -5.12 6.91
C SER A 179 -4.19 -5.16 5.54
N ALA A 180 -3.78 -4.00 5.04
CA ALA A 180 -2.95 -3.90 3.84
C ALA A 180 -1.66 -4.74 3.95
N ALA A 181 -1.22 -5.07 5.16
CA ALA A 181 -0.09 -5.97 5.40
C ALA A 181 -0.30 -7.39 4.85
N SER A 182 -1.52 -7.94 4.83
CA SER A 182 -1.77 -9.25 4.18
C SER A 182 -1.76 -9.18 2.66
N LEU A 183 -2.05 -8.00 2.10
CA LEU A 183 -2.10 -7.77 0.65
C LEU A 183 -0.72 -7.46 0.07
N LEU A 184 0.01 -6.52 0.70
CA LEU A 184 1.24 -5.95 0.16
C LEU A 184 2.49 -6.43 0.91
N GLY A 185 2.32 -7.12 2.05
CA GLY A 185 3.40 -7.39 2.99
C GLY A 185 3.78 -6.16 3.80
N SER A 186 4.29 -6.38 5.02
CA SER A 186 4.83 -5.32 5.86
C SER A 186 6.06 -5.82 6.63
N PRO A 187 7.22 -5.15 6.53
CA PRO A 187 8.44 -5.57 7.22
C PRO A 187 8.23 -5.71 8.73
N GLY A 188 8.60 -6.88 9.26
CA GLY A 188 8.45 -7.19 10.68
C GLY A 188 7.03 -7.60 11.10
N GLN A 189 6.08 -7.73 10.18
CA GLN A 189 4.68 -8.06 10.52
C GLN A 189 4.25 -9.40 9.92
N GLY A 190 5.13 -10.41 9.91
CA GLY A 190 4.85 -11.73 9.34
C GLY A 190 3.66 -12.44 10.01
N ASN A 191 3.61 -12.43 11.34
CA ASN A 191 2.50 -12.96 12.14
C ASN A 191 1.17 -12.23 11.88
N HIS A 192 1.20 -10.90 11.82
CA HIS A 192 0.04 -10.07 11.54
C HIS A 192 -0.46 -10.28 10.10
N SER A 193 0.43 -10.35 9.12
CA SER A 193 0.08 -10.58 7.71
C SER A 193 -0.60 -11.95 7.55
N ALA A 194 -0.06 -13.00 8.19
CA ALA A 194 -0.66 -14.33 8.19
C ALA A 194 -2.04 -14.36 8.88
N ALA A 195 -2.18 -13.69 10.03
CA ALA A 195 -3.45 -13.60 10.74
C ALA A 195 -4.56 -12.90 9.93
N ASN A 196 -4.20 -11.85 9.19
CA ASN A 196 -5.12 -11.12 8.32
C ASN A 196 -5.45 -11.91 7.05
N ALA A 197 -4.47 -12.58 6.43
CA ALA A 197 -4.71 -13.45 5.27
C ALA A 197 -5.72 -14.57 5.57
N PHE A 198 -5.77 -15.06 6.81
CA PHE A 198 -6.83 -15.97 7.23
C PHE A 198 -8.23 -15.32 7.21
N LEU A 199 -8.36 -14.06 7.65
CA LEU A 199 -9.62 -13.33 7.58
C LEU A 199 -10.08 -13.16 6.13
N ASP A 200 -9.13 -12.83 5.24
CA ASP A 200 -9.37 -12.66 3.80
C ASP A 200 -9.93 -13.96 3.21
N GLY A 201 -9.26 -15.09 3.48
CA GLY A 201 -9.74 -16.42 3.08
C GLY A 201 -11.08 -16.80 3.71
N LEU A 202 -11.32 -16.43 4.97
CA LEU A 202 -12.59 -16.71 5.66
C LEU A 202 -13.77 -15.95 5.03
N ALA A 203 -13.57 -14.71 4.57
CA ALA A 203 -14.61 -13.97 3.86
C ALA A 203 -15.05 -14.70 2.57
N HIS A 204 -14.08 -15.17 1.78
CA HIS A 204 -14.35 -16.01 0.59
C HIS A 204 -15.03 -17.33 0.94
N TYR A 205 -14.55 -18.01 1.99
CA TYR A 205 -15.13 -19.27 2.45
C TYR A 205 -16.60 -19.12 2.87
N ARG A 206 -16.96 -18.01 3.53
CA ARG A 206 -18.35 -17.69 3.89
C ARG A 206 -19.19 -17.43 2.64
N ARG A 207 -18.69 -16.63 1.70
CA ARG A 207 -19.41 -16.32 0.44
C ARG A 207 -19.66 -17.57 -0.41
N ALA A 208 -18.71 -18.49 -0.46
CA ALA A 208 -18.88 -19.78 -1.14
C ALA A 208 -20.00 -20.65 -0.55
N GLN A 209 -20.35 -20.43 0.73
CA GLN A 209 -21.48 -21.08 1.41
C GLN A 209 -22.79 -20.27 1.31
N GLY A 210 -22.81 -19.17 0.55
CA GLY A 210 -23.96 -18.26 0.48
C GLY A 210 -24.15 -17.38 1.73
N LEU A 211 -23.17 -17.35 2.63
CA LEU A 211 -23.21 -16.50 3.84
C LEU A 211 -22.57 -15.13 3.55
N PRO A 212 -23.01 -14.05 4.22
CA PRO A 212 -22.33 -12.76 4.13
C PRO A 212 -20.87 -12.88 4.57
N GLY A 213 -19.98 -12.17 3.87
CA GLY A 213 -18.55 -12.13 4.17
C GLY A 213 -17.89 -10.99 3.40
N LEU A 214 -17.23 -10.08 4.12
CA LEU A 214 -16.47 -8.97 3.55
C LEU A 214 -15.16 -8.85 4.34
N SER A 215 -14.02 -8.96 3.68
CA SER A 215 -12.73 -8.60 4.25
C SER A 215 -12.28 -7.22 3.73
N ILE A 216 -11.81 -6.37 4.63
CA ILE A 216 -11.32 -5.03 4.27
C ILE A 216 -9.86 -4.90 4.69
N HIS A 217 -8.96 -4.74 3.73
CA HIS A 217 -7.54 -4.50 4.00
C HIS A 217 -7.33 -3.02 4.27
N TRP A 218 -7.38 -2.64 5.54
CA TRP A 218 -7.15 -1.26 5.94
C TRP A 218 -5.66 -0.91 5.82
N GLY A 219 -5.38 0.21 5.16
CA GLY A 219 -4.13 0.94 5.34
C GLY A 219 -4.01 1.57 6.74
N ALA A 220 -2.95 2.32 6.98
CA ALA A 220 -2.73 2.95 8.29
C ALA A 220 -3.83 3.99 8.58
N VAL A 221 -4.59 3.79 9.65
CA VAL A 221 -5.61 4.76 10.10
C VAL A 221 -4.98 5.77 11.05
N SER A 222 -5.16 7.05 10.75
CA SER A 222 -4.67 8.16 11.58
C SER A 222 -5.57 8.40 12.79
N GLN A 223 -5.01 8.98 13.85
CA GLN A 223 -5.70 9.46 15.07
C GLN A 223 -6.39 8.39 15.93
N VAL A 224 -6.61 7.19 15.42
CA VAL A 224 -7.44 6.15 16.04
C VAL A 224 -6.85 4.76 15.82
N GLY A 225 -6.84 3.95 16.88
CA GLY A 225 -6.40 2.55 16.84
C GLY A 225 -4.89 2.36 17.02
N GLU A 226 -4.46 1.10 17.01
CA GLU A 226 -3.10 0.70 17.40
C GLU A 226 -2.00 1.29 16.47
N ALA A 227 -2.32 1.55 15.20
CA ALA A 227 -1.40 2.19 14.26
C ALA A 227 -1.08 3.65 14.62
N ALA A 228 -2.09 4.43 15.03
CA ALA A 228 -1.92 5.81 15.46
C ALA A 228 -1.19 5.90 16.81
N GLU A 229 -1.51 5.02 17.76
CA GLU A 229 -0.84 4.95 19.07
C GLU A 229 0.68 4.69 18.96
N ARG A 230 1.11 4.01 17.90
CA ARG A 230 2.54 3.72 17.61
C ARG A 230 3.19 4.68 16.61
N GLY A 231 2.48 5.73 16.14
CA GLY A 231 3.00 6.70 15.16
C GLY A 231 3.31 6.10 13.78
N ALA A 232 2.61 5.02 13.41
CA ALA A 232 2.82 4.34 12.12
C ALA A 232 2.36 5.19 10.93
N ASP A 233 1.37 6.06 11.11
CA ASP A 233 0.88 7.02 10.11
C ASP A 233 2.00 7.92 9.56
N MET A 234 2.88 8.43 10.42
CA MET A 234 4.03 9.24 10.00
C MET A 234 5.11 8.45 9.24
N ARG A 235 5.31 7.17 9.55
CA ARG A 235 6.28 6.31 8.85
C ARG A 235 5.76 5.86 7.48
N VAL A 236 4.47 5.56 7.40
CA VAL A 236 3.78 5.11 6.18
C VAL A 236 3.73 6.22 5.14
N SER A 237 3.49 7.47 5.56
CA SER A 237 3.55 8.65 4.68
C SER A 237 4.90 8.84 3.98
N LYS A 238 6.01 8.42 4.60
CA LYS A 238 7.35 8.44 3.98
C LYS A 238 7.59 7.30 2.98
N GLN A 239 6.67 6.35 2.84
CA GLN A 239 6.81 5.14 2.02
C GLN A 239 5.84 5.09 0.82
N GLY A 240 5.28 6.23 0.41
CA GLY A 240 4.34 6.32 -0.71
C GLY A 240 2.94 5.79 -0.40
N MET A 241 2.60 5.61 0.88
CA MET A 241 1.26 5.27 1.35
C MET A 241 0.75 6.38 2.27
N GLY A 242 -0.45 6.89 2.02
CA GLY A 242 -1.09 7.87 2.90
C GLY A 242 -1.76 7.21 4.11
N ALA A 243 -2.06 8.02 5.11
CA ALA A 243 -2.89 7.60 6.23
C ALA A 243 -4.37 7.86 5.92
N ILE A 244 -5.24 6.95 6.38
CA ILE A 244 -6.69 7.04 6.25
C ILE A 244 -7.21 7.85 7.42
N SER A 245 -8.08 8.83 7.14
CA SER A 245 -8.78 9.56 8.20
C SER A 245 -9.97 8.75 8.74
N PRO A 246 -10.42 9.00 9.99
CA PRO A 246 -11.63 8.38 10.51
C PRO A 246 -12.87 8.55 9.61
N ALA A 247 -13.01 9.71 8.95
CA ALA A 247 -14.10 9.95 8.01
C ALA A 247 -14.03 9.01 6.79
N GLN A 248 -12.84 8.85 6.21
CA GLN A 248 -12.63 7.95 5.06
C GLN A 248 -12.87 6.48 5.44
N VAL A 249 -12.57 6.06 6.68
CA VAL A 249 -12.94 4.72 7.17
C VAL A 249 -14.45 4.52 7.11
N LEU A 250 -15.22 5.48 7.64
CA LEU A 250 -16.68 5.39 7.70
C LEU A 250 -17.34 5.48 6.31
N GLU A 251 -16.85 6.37 5.45
CA GLU A 251 -17.30 6.47 4.05
C GLU A 251 -17.05 5.18 3.28
N SER A 252 -15.86 4.59 3.45
CA SER A 252 -15.51 3.32 2.82
C SER A 252 -16.39 2.18 3.36
N LEU A 253 -16.64 2.13 4.67
CA LEU A 253 -17.53 1.13 5.27
C LEU A 253 -18.96 1.22 4.71
N GLU A 254 -19.50 2.43 4.58
CA GLU A 254 -20.86 2.64 4.05
C GLU A 254 -21.01 2.11 2.62
N LEU A 255 -20.01 2.39 1.78
CA LEU A 255 -19.96 1.90 0.40
C LEU A 255 -19.80 0.37 0.34
N LEU A 256 -18.86 -0.17 1.10
CA LEU A 256 -18.47 -1.58 1.01
C LEU A 256 -19.51 -2.53 1.61
N ILE A 257 -20.17 -2.15 2.71
CA ILE A 257 -21.24 -2.96 3.31
C ILE A 257 -22.46 -3.07 2.38
N SER A 258 -22.71 -2.03 1.59
CA SER A 258 -23.82 -2.00 0.61
C SER A 258 -23.45 -2.66 -0.72
N GLY A 259 -22.18 -2.99 -0.94
CA GLY A 259 -21.64 -3.56 -2.16
C GLY A 259 -21.71 -5.10 -2.23
N SER A 260 -21.25 -5.64 -3.34
CA SER A 260 -21.17 -7.10 -3.59
C SER A 260 -19.77 -7.68 -3.40
N ASP A 261 -18.76 -6.83 -3.18
CA ASP A 261 -17.38 -7.28 -3.07
C ASP A 261 -17.15 -8.14 -1.82
N VAL A 262 -16.21 -9.09 -1.95
CA VAL A 262 -15.85 -10.03 -0.88
C VAL A 262 -14.59 -9.58 -0.15
N GLU A 263 -13.68 -8.94 -0.86
CA GLU A 263 -12.35 -8.56 -0.39
C GLU A 263 -11.95 -7.25 -1.07
N VAL A 264 -11.69 -6.20 -0.29
CA VAL A 264 -11.32 -4.87 -0.82
C VAL A 264 -10.21 -4.23 0.00
N GLY A 265 -9.19 -3.70 -0.68
CA GLY A 265 -8.17 -2.89 -0.06
C GLY A 265 -8.55 -1.41 -0.02
N VAL A 266 -8.50 -0.80 1.16
CA VAL A 266 -8.67 0.64 1.34
C VAL A 266 -7.32 1.20 1.77
N VAL A 267 -6.54 1.66 0.79
CA VAL A 267 -5.17 2.14 1.00
C VAL A 267 -4.97 3.39 0.15
N PRO A 268 -4.74 4.57 0.76
CA PRO A 268 -4.30 5.74 0.03
C PRO A 268 -2.88 5.49 -0.47
N ILE A 269 -2.68 5.46 -1.80
CA ILE A 269 -1.37 5.20 -2.40
C ILE A 269 -0.94 6.41 -3.22
N GLU A 270 0.25 6.93 -2.91
CA GLU A 270 0.96 7.89 -3.74
C GLU A 270 1.80 7.09 -4.76
N TRP A 271 1.20 6.81 -5.91
CA TRP A 271 1.72 5.84 -6.89
C TRP A 271 3.16 6.11 -7.34
N SER A 272 3.55 7.37 -7.48
CA SER A 272 4.92 7.74 -7.85
C SER A 272 5.95 7.27 -6.81
N GLY A 273 5.70 7.53 -5.53
CA GLY A 273 6.57 7.07 -4.44
C GLY A 273 6.49 5.57 -4.21
N TRP A 274 5.31 4.97 -4.40
CA TRP A 274 5.12 3.53 -4.27
C TRP A 274 5.90 2.75 -5.34
N GLN A 275 5.85 3.18 -6.60
CA GLN A 275 6.57 2.53 -7.70
C GLN A 275 8.09 2.52 -7.48
N GLU A 276 8.69 3.63 -7.06
CA GLU A 276 10.12 3.71 -6.76
C GLU A 276 10.54 2.71 -5.66
N ARG A 277 9.67 2.52 -4.65
CA ARG A 277 9.91 1.58 -3.55
C ARG A 277 9.81 0.13 -4.02
N VAL A 278 8.70 -0.21 -4.69
CA VAL A 278 8.38 -1.56 -5.13
C VAL A 278 9.37 -2.05 -6.18
N ALA A 279 9.93 -1.14 -6.98
CA ALA A 279 11.01 -1.46 -7.91
C ALA A 279 12.23 -2.07 -7.19
N GLN A 280 12.48 -1.73 -5.93
CA GLN A 280 13.62 -2.30 -5.19
C GLN A 280 13.35 -3.68 -4.57
N TRP A 281 12.14 -4.24 -4.72
CA TRP A 281 11.81 -5.52 -4.13
C TRP A 281 12.37 -6.68 -4.98
N PRO A 282 13.19 -7.58 -4.41
CA PRO A 282 13.75 -8.71 -5.17
C PRO A 282 12.68 -9.59 -5.81
N PHE A 283 11.51 -9.72 -5.18
CA PHE A 283 10.36 -10.45 -5.69
C PHE A 283 9.81 -9.89 -7.02
N LEU A 284 10.07 -8.61 -7.30
CA LEU A 284 9.61 -7.90 -8.49
C LEU A 284 10.79 -7.48 -9.39
N ALA A 285 11.98 -8.04 -9.16
CA ALA A 285 13.15 -7.79 -10.01
C ALA A 285 12.87 -8.13 -11.49
N ASP A 286 12.12 -9.22 -11.73
CA ASP A 286 11.71 -9.62 -13.08
C ASP A 286 10.71 -8.63 -13.72
N TRP A 287 9.94 -7.90 -12.89
CA TRP A 287 9.04 -6.83 -13.36
C TRP A 287 9.86 -5.60 -13.80
N GLN A 288 10.96 -5.28 -13.10
CA GLN A 288 11.83 -4.16 -13.45
C GLN A 288 12.38 -4.25 -14.88
N GLU A 289 12.77 -5.44 -15.33
CA GLU A 289 13.25 -5.66 -16.71
C GLU A 289 12.15 -5.37 -17.74
N THR A 290 10.90 -5.73 -17.42
CA THR A 290 9.75 -5.53 -18.33
C THR A 290 9.33 -4.06 -18.45
N ILE A 291 9.40 -3.28 -17.37
CA ILE A 291 9.13 -1.81 -17.42
C ILE A 291 10.21 -1.09 -18.25
N LEU A 292 11.46 -1.58 -18.19
CA LEU A 292 12.57 -1.01 -18.96
C LEU A 292 12.50 -1.38 -20.46
N GLU A 293 11.89 -2.51 -20.84
CA GLU A 293 11.71 -2.90 -22.25
C GLU A 293 10.56 -2.17 -22.96
N VAL A 294 9.54 -1.70 -22.23
CA VAL A 294 8.39 -0.97 -22.81
C VAL A 294 8.62 0.55 -22.84
N ALA A 295 9.53 1.06 -22.01
CA ALA A 295 10.02 2.42 -22.15
C ALA A 295 11.05 2.46 -23.28
N GLU A 296 10.69 3.05 -24.43
CA GLU A 296 11.73 3.53 -25.35
C GLU A 296 12.75 4.35 -24.56
N PRO A 297 14.05 4.34 -24.93
CA PRO A 297 15.08 5.06 -24.20
C PRO A 297 14.88 6.58 -24.39
N SER A 298 13.89 7.16 -23.69
CA SER A 298 13.76 8.60 -23.60
C SER A 298 14.88 9.08 -22.70
N LYS A 299 15.80 9.85 -23.27
CA LYS A 299 16.79 10.61 -22.50
C LYS A 299 16.08 11.32 -21.34
N SER A 300 16.69 11.30 -20.15
CA SER A 300 16.13 12.02 -19.00
C SER A 300 15.88 13.49 -19.38
N ASP A 301 14.79 14.10 -18.88
CA ASP A 301 14.48 15.52 -19.09
C ASP A 301 15.66 16.43 -18.73
N PHE A 302 16.46 16.04 -17.74
CA PHE A 302 17.66 16.76 -17.36
C PHE A 302 18.78 16.61 -18.40
N LEU A 303 18.98 15.42 -18.97
CA LEU A 303 19.97 15.21 -20.03
C LEU A 303 19.59 15.97 -21.31
N LEU A 304 18.31 15.98 -21.69
CA LEU A 304 17.83 16.77 -22.83
C LEU A 304 18.09 18.27 -22.62
N LYS A 305 17.81 18.77 -21.40
CA LYS A 305 18.08 20.16 -21.03
C LYS A 305 19.58 20.47 -21.00
N LEU A 306 20.41 19.55 -20.51
CA LEU A 306 21.86 19.72 -20.45
C LEU A 306 22.49 19.74 -21.85
N GLU A 307 22.07 18.85 -22.74
CA GLU A 307 22.54 18.79 -24.14
C GLU A 307 22.14 20.06 -24.92
N ALA A 308 20.92 20.56 -24.71
CA ALA A 308 20.40 21.77 -25.35
C ALA A 308 21.00 23.09 -24.81
N THR A 309 21.74 23.03 -23.69
CA THR A 309 22.37 24.22 -23.08
C THR A 309 23.77 24.45 -23.66
N PRO A 310 24.18 25.70 -23.94
CA PRO A 310 25.55 26.01 -24.38
C PRO A 310 26.61 25.47 -23.41
N ALA A 311 27.75 25.00 -23.95
CA ALA A 311 28.81 24.39 -23.16
C ALA A 311 29.30 25.24 -21.98
N SER A 312 29.29 26.57 -22.13
CA SER A 312 29.63 27.56 -21.09
C SER A 312 28.69 27.55 -19.87
N GLU A 313 27.45 27.10 -20.04
CA GLU A 313 26.39 27.13 -19.01
C GLU A 313 26.06 25.74 -18.44
N ARG A 314 26.49 24.67 -19.11
CA ARG A 314 26.25 23.27 -18.68
C ARG A 314 26.79 22.97 -17.29
N ARG A 315 27.97 23.51 -16.94
CA ARG A 315 28.58 23.33 -15.61
C ARG A 315 27.69 23.90 -14.51
N TRP A 316 27.09 25.07 -14.73
CA TRP A 316 26.20 25.70 -13.76
C TRP A 316 24.92 24.88 -13.55
N LEU A 317 24.32 24.38 -14.63
CA LEU A 317 23.16 23.47 -14.53
C LEU A 317 23.48 22.18 -13.78
N LEU A 318 24.66 21.60 -14.02
CA LEU A 318 25.11 20.40 -13.33
C LEU A 318 25.29 20.64 -11.82
N VAL A 319 25.88 21.77 -11.44
CA VAL A 319 26.00 22.20 -10.04
C VAL A 319 24.62 22.35 -9.40
N ALA A 320 23.70 23.07 -10.03
CA ALA A 320 22.36 23.29 -9.51
C ALA A 320 21.59 21.97 -9.33
N HIS A 321 21.77 21.02 -10.26
CA HIS A 321 21.16 19.71 -10.19
C HIS A 321 21.72 18.85 -9.06
N VAL A 322 23.05 18.74 -8.93
CA VAL A 322 23.68 17.97 -7.85
C VAL A 322 23.28 18.55 -6.48
N ARG A 323 23.27 19.88 -6.33
CA ARG A 323 22.79 20.56 -5.10
C ARG A 323 21.35 20.21 -4.75
N ARG A 324 20.47 20.19 -5.74
CA ARG A 324 19.07 19.81 -5.56
C ARG A 324 18.92 18.37 -5.10
N GLN A 325 19.69 17.44 -5.69
CA GLN A 325 19.64 16.04 -5.26
C GLN A 325 20.15 15.86 -3.83
N VAL A 326 21.25 16.54 -3.46
CA VAL A 326 21.78 16.52 -2.08
C VAL A 326 20.76 17.11 -1.10
N ALA A 327 20.15 18.25 -1.43
CA ALA A 327 19.13 18.88 -0.60
C ALA A 327 17.90 17.98 -0.40
N ASN A 328 17.45 17.30 -1.46
CA ASN A 328 16.32 16.37 -1.40
C ASN A 328 16.61 15.13 -0.54
N VAL A 329 17.85 14.65 -0.52
CA VAL A 329 18.26 13.49 0.29
C VAL A 329 18.40 13.88 1.77
N LEU A 330 18.94 15.07 2.04
CA LEU A 330 19.17 15.56 3.41
C LEU A 330 17.99 16.33 4.01
N GLY A 331 16.89 16.51 3.27
CA GLY A 331 15.71 17.25 3.74
C GLY A 331 15.93 18.76 3.90
N ILE A 332 16.85 19.34 3.14
CA ILE A 332 17.19 20.77 3.18
C ILE A 332 16.27 21.53 2.21
N SER A 333 15.49 22.48 2.73
CA SER A 333 14.48 23.20 1.93
C SER A 333 15.05 24.18 0.89
N HIS A 334 16.29 24.64 1.05
CA HIS A 334 16.95 25.60 0.17
C HIS A 334 18.26 25.02 -0.39
N PRO A 335 18.26 24.41 -1.59
CA PRO A 335 19.48 23.86 -2.19
C PRO A 335 20.61 24.90 -2.36
N GLU A 336 20.24 26.17 -2.53
CA GLU A 336 21.15 27.30 -2.66
C GLU A 336 21.92 27.66 -1.37
N SER A 337 21.53 27.12 -0.21
CA SER A 337 22.26 27.33 1.04
C SER A 337 23.43 26.37 1.26
N ILE A 338 23.54 25.32 0.43
CA ILE A 338 24.60 24.31 0.57
C ILE A 338 25.85 24.81 -0.17
N ALA A 339 26.94 25.05 0.54
CA ALA A 339 28.20 25.47 -0.07
C ALA A 339 28.86 24.30 -0.83
N LEU A 340 29.47 24.60 -1.97
CA LEU A 340 30.02 23.58 -2.89
C LEU A 340 31.19 22.79 -2.31
N GLU A 341 31.89 23.39 -1.35
CA GLU A 341 33.10 22.86 -0.72
C GLU A 341 32.81 22.13 0.60
N THR A 342 31.56 22.15 1.08
CA THR A 342 31.18 21.45 2.31
C THR A 342 31.17 19.94 2.08
N GLY A 343 31.80 19.19 2.98
CA GLY A 343 31.79 17.74 2.94
C GLY A 343 30.40 17.18 3.19
N PHE A 344 30.02 16.12 2.48
CA PHE A 344 28.73 15.46 2.65
C PHE A 344 28.50 14.95 4.08
N PHE A 345 29.55 14.41 4.72
CA PHE A 345 29.48 13.93 6.10
C PHE A 345 29.29 15.07 7.11
N ASP A 346 29.86 16.25 6.84
CA ASP A 346 29.64 17.45 7.66
C ASP A 346 28.21 17.99 7.54
N LEU A 347 27.53 17.68 6.42
CA LEU A 347 26.12 17.97 6.18
C LEU A 347 25.17 16.91 6.77
N GLY A 348 25.69 15.90 7.45
CA GLY A 348 24.91 14.82 8.05
C GLY A 348 24.58 13.67 7.10
N MET A 349 25.29 13.53 5.97
CA MET A 349 25.15 12.36 5.09
C MET A 349 25.76 11.11 5.76
N ASP A 350 25.03 10.01 5.69
CA ASP A 350 25.40 8.68 6.17
C ASP A 350 25.45 7.66 5.00
N SER A 351 25.70 6.39 5.31
CA SER A 351 25.81 5.32 4.31
C SER A 351 24.53 5.08 3.52
N LEU A 352 23.35 5.32 4.11
CA LEU A 352 22.06 5.11 3.44
C LEU A 352 21.76 6.26 2.48
N THR A 353 21.88 7.49 2.96
CA THR A 353 21.70 8.71 2.16
C THR A 353 22.73 8.84 1.03
N SER A 354 23.94 8.30 1.20
CA SER A 354 24.93 8.17 0.12
C SER A 354 24.46 7.29 -1.04
N VAL A 355 23.79 6.17 -0.74
CA VAL A 355 23.23 5.27 -1.76
C VAL A 355 22.03 5.92 -2.46
N GLU A 356 21.18 6.64 -1.72
CA GLU A 356 20.06 7.38 -2.28
C GLU A 356 20.52 8.49 -3.25
N LEU A 357 21.55 9.27 -2.87
CA LEU A 357 22.13 10.29 -3.73
C LEU A 357 22.65 9.68 -5.03
N ARG A 358 23.41 8.57 -4.94
CA ARG A 358 23.91 7.84 -6.12
C ARG A 358 22.77 7.42 -7.03
N ASN A 359 21.72 6.80 -6.49
CA ASN A 359 20.58 6.31 -7.28
C ASN A 359 19.83 7.45 -7.98
N LYS A 360 19.63 8.59 -7.30
CA LYS A 360 19.00 9.78 -7.89
C LYS A 360 19.85 10.40 -9.00
N LEU A 361 21.16 10.49 -8.81
CA LEU A 361 22.08 10.97 -9.85
C LEU A 361 22.13 10.00 -11.04
N GLN A 362 22.21 8.70 -10.80
CA GLN A 362 22.20 7.66 -11.85
C GLN A 362 20.90 7.68 -12.66
N SER A 363 19.74 7.83 -12.00
CA SER A 363 18.44 7.91 -12.67
C SER A 363 18.33 9.18 -13.55
N SER A 364 18.71 10.34 -13.00
CA SER A 364 18.63 11.61 -13.70
C SER A 364 19.67 11.79 -14.80
N LEU A 365 20.82 11.11 -14.72
CA LEU A 365 21.88 11.17 -15.73
C LEU A 365 21.86 9.97 -16.67
N LYS A 366 21.05 8.94 -16.39
CA LYS A 366 21.05 7.64 -17.11
C LYS A 366 22.47 7.07 -17.28
N ARG A 367 23.33 7.24 -16.26
CA ARG A 367 24.73 6.78 -16.22
C ARG A 367 24.97 5.91 -15.01
N SER A 368 25.77 4.86 -15.17
CA SER A 368 26.23 4.05 -14.04
C SER A 368 27.21 4.87 -13.20
N LEU A 369 26.97 4.95 -11.89
CA LEU A 369 27.84 5.65 -10.94
C LEU A 369 28.42 4.66 -9.93
N PRO A 370 29.69 4.82 -9.52
CA PRO A 370 30.31 3.96 -8.51
C PRO A 370 29.51 3.95 -7.20
N SER A 371 29.47 2.80 -6.52
CA SER A 371 28.82 2.66 -5.21
C SER A 371 29.48 3.52 -4.12
N THR A 372 30.75 3.89 -4.32
CA THR A 372 31.58 4.71 -3.44
C THR A 372 31.59 6.19 -3.83
N ILE A 373 30.71 6.65 -4.74
CA ILE A 373 30.80 8.03 -5.28
C ILE A 373 30.80 9.13 -4.21
N ALA A 374 30.01 9.00 -3.14
CA ALA A 374 29.98 9.98 -2.05
C ALA A 374 31.20 9.89 -1.10
N LEU A 375 31.94 8.78 -1.15
CA LEU A 375 33.19 8.57 -0.41
C LEU A 375 34.40 9.05 -1.23
N ASP A 376 34.43 8.71 -2.52
CA ASP A 376 35.51 9.06 -3.44
C ASP A 376 35.48 10.55 -3.81
N TYR A 377 34.28 11.14 -3.83
CA TYR A 377 34.02 12.54 -4.14
C TYR A 377 33.17 13.15 -3.03
N PRO A 378 33.76 13.48 -1.86
CA PRO A 378 33.02 13.81 -0.65
C PRO A 378 32.38 15.21 -0.66
N LYS A 379 32.49 15.97 -1.75
CA LYS A 379 31.91 17.31 -1.91
C LYS A 379 31.11 17.43 -3.19
N ILE A 380 30.21 18.41 -3.24
CA ILE A 380 29.42 18.73 -4.44
C ILE A 380 30.32 19.04 -5.62
N GLN A 381 31.36 19.84 -5.40
CA GLN A 381 32.30 20.22 -6.45
C GLN A 381 33.05 19.01 -7.05
N ASP A 382 33.34 18.01 -6.23
CA ASP A 382 34.05 16.80 -6.63
C ASP A 382 33.18 15.92 -7.52
N ILE A 383 31.91 15.70 -7.15
CA ILE A 383 30.93 14.98 -7.98
C ILE A 383 30.69 15.73 -9.29
N VAL A 384 30.53 17.06 -9.26
CA VAL A 384 30.34 17.86 -10.47
C VAL A 384 31.54 17.73 -11.42
N ASN A 385 32.77 17.75 -10.88
CA ASN A 385 33.98 17.58 -11.68
C ASN A 385 34.09 16.18 -12.28
N TYR A 386 33.74 15.16 -11.51
CA TYR A 386 33.69 13.77 -11.98
C TYR A 386 32.69 13.62 -13.13
N LEU A 387 31.46 14.10 -12.94
CA LEU A 387 30.40 14.05 -13.94
C LEU A 387 30.71 14.90 -15.18
N ALA A 388 31.33 16.08 -15.00
CA ALA A 388 31.71 16.92 -16.13
C ALA A 388 32.78 16.23 -17.01
N LYS A 389 33.76 15.54 -16.40
CA LYS A 389 34.75 14.76 -17.17
C LYS A 389 34.10 13.61 -17.92
N ASP A 390 33.24 12.83 -17.27
CA ASP A 390 32.53 11.71 -17.88
C ASP A 390 31.59 12.15 -19.02
N LEU A 391 30.95 13.32 -18.88
CA LEU A 391 30.04 13.88 -19.89
C LEU A 391 30.77 14.60 -21.06
N LEU A 392 31.99 15.13 -20.85
CA LEU A 392 32.77 15.82 -21.89
C LEU A 392 33.58 14.87 -22.79
N ILE A 393 33.92 13.66 -22.35
CA ILE A 393 34.68 12.65 -23.13
C ILE A 393 33.92 12.17 -24.39
N LEU A 394 32.65 12.54 -24.57
CA LEU A 394 31.82 12.11 -25.70
C LEU A 394 31.53 13.19 -26.75
N GLU A 395 32.00 14.44 -26.58
CA GLU A 395 31.96 15.43 -27.67
C GLU A 395 33.15 15.24 -28.64
N GLU A 396 34.35 14.89 -28.15
CA GLU A 396 35.51 14.60 -29.02
C GLU A 396 35.36 13.31 -29.84
N ASN A 397 34.58 12.33 -29.37
CA ASN A 397 34.38 11.07 -30.09
C ASN A 397 33.31 11.13 -31.19
N LYS A 398 32.52 12.22 -31.29
CA LYS A 398 31.52 12.39 -32.36
C LYS A 398 32.08 13.04 -33.63
N GLU A 399 33.21 13.73 -33.57
CA GLU A 399 33.85 14.31 -34.77
C GLU A 399 34.58 13.26 -35.62
N ASN A 400 35.00 12.12 -35.04
CA ASN A 400 35.77 11.08 -35.75
C ASN A 400 34.94 9.97 -36.41
N ASP A 401 33.61 9.92 -36.22
CA ASP A 401 32.77 8.79 -36.70
C ASP A 401 31.90 9.15 -37.92
N SER A 402 32.21 10.27 -38.59
CA SER A 402 31.43 10.78 -39.73
C SER A 402 31.66 10.01 -41.06
N ASP A 403 32.55 9.01 -41.10
CA ASP A 403 32.91 8.30 -42.34
C ASP A 403 32.32 6.87 -42.52
N ASN A 404 31.42 6.38 -41.65
CA ASN A 404 30.94 4.98 -41.73
C ASN A 404 29.42 4.74 -41.77
N ILE A 405 28.63 5.64 -42.36
CA ILE A 405 27.14 5.55 -42.37
C ILE A 405 26.56 4.91 -43.66
N VAL A 406 27.19 3.87 -44.25
CA VAL A 406 26.58 3.16 -45.40
C VAL A 406 26.19 1.70 -45.13
N ASN A 407 26.53 1.09 -43.99
CA ASN A 407 26.33 -0.36 -43.79
C ASN A 407 25.25 -0.79 -42.78
N LEU A 408 24.34 0.09 -42.35
CA LEU A 408 23.34 -0.25 -41.32
C LEU A 408 22.04 -0.91 -41.83
N ASN A 409 21.76 -0.89 -43.14
CA ASN A 409 20.53 -1.49 -43.69
C ASN A 409 20.61 -2.99 -44.00
N PHE A 410 21.79 -3.63 -43.86
CA PHE A 410 21.93 -5.07 -44.12
C PHE A 410 21.87 -5.93 -42.85
N GLN A 411 22.03 -5.34 -41.65
CA GLN A 411 22.03 -6.08 -40.38
C GLN A 411 20.64 -6.29 -39.76
N GLN A 412 19.64 -5.44 -40.07
CA GLN A 412 18.28 -5.60 -39.53
C GLN A 412 17.57 -6.86 -40.07
N ASN A 413 17.77 -7.23 -41.33
CA ASN A 413 17.13 -8.43 -41.89
C ASN A 413 17.73 -9.75 -41.35
N LEU A 414 18.98 -9.75 -40.90
CA LEU A 414 19.62 -10.93 -40.30
C LEU A 414 19.18 -11.21 -38.85
N GLN A 415 18.62 -10.22 -38.13
CA GLN A 415 18.13 -10.40 -36.76
C GLN A 415 16.72 -11.03 -36.71
N ILE A 416 15.86 -10.73 -37.67
CA ILE A 416 14.48 -11.26 -37.71
C ILE A 416 14.49 -12.78 -37.95
N ASP A 417 15.31 -13.27 -38.89
CA ASP A 417 15.45 -14.71 -39.13
C ASP A 417 16.07 -15.46 -37.94
N ARG A 418 16.93 -14.80 -37.16
CA ARG A 418 17.57 -15.39 -35.97
C ARG A 418 16.61 -15.52 -34.79
N ILE A 419 15.62 -14.62 -34.69
CA ILE A 419 14.55 -14.66 -33.69
C ILE A 419 13.51 -15.72 -34.06
N ALA A 420 13.12 -15.80 -35.34
CA ALA A 420 12.18 -16.82 -35.83
C ALA A 420 12.72 -18.24 -35.63
N LYS A 421 14.02 -18.47 -35.91
CA LYS A 421 14.67 -19.77 -35.74
C LYS A 421 14.77 -20.21 -34.27
N LYS A 422 15.02 -19.27 -33.35
CA LYS A 422 15.03 -19.53 -31.91
C LYS A 422 13.64 -19.80 -31.32
N LEU A 423 12.59 -19.21 -31.88
CA LEU A 423 11.21 -19.49 -31.45
C LEU A 423 10.75 -20.89 -31.90
N ALA A 424 11.11 -21.31 -33.12
CA ALA A 424 10.79 -22.64 -33.63
C ALA A 424 11.47 -23.77 -32.83
N GLU A 425 12.76 -23.61 -32.48
CA GLU A 425 13.49 -24.57 -31.64
C GLU A 425 12.94 -24.69 -30.21
N LYS A 426 12.32 -23.63 -29.67
CA LYS A 426 11.81 -23.59 -28.29
C LYS A 426 10.36 -24.08 -28.16
N LEU A 427 9.60 -24.08 -29.25
CA LEU A 427 8.18 -24.49 -29.28
C LEU A 427 7.96 -25.92 -29.77
N GLY A 428 9.02 -26.65 -30.17
CA GLY A 428 8.92 -28.06 -30.53
C GLY A 428 7.99 -28.35 -31.73
N ALA A 429 7.78 -27.36 -32.60
CA ALA A 429 7.10 -27.54 -33.87
C ALA A 429 8.18 -27.64 -34.97
N ASN A 430 8.26 -28.80 -35.63
CA ASN A 430 8.99 -28.94 -36.90
C ASN A 430 8.30 -28.13 -38.00
#